data_AF-A0A9D7Z8H0-F1
#
_entry.id   AF-A0A9D7Z8H0-F1
#
_cell.length_a   1.000
_cell.length_b   1.000
_cell.length_c   1.000
_cell.angle_alpha   90.00
_cell.angle_beta   90.00
_cell.angle_gamma   90.00
#
_symmetry.space_group_name_H-M   'P 1'
#
loop_
_entity.id
_entity.type
_entity.pdbx_description
1 polymer ?
#
loop_
_entity_poly.entity_id
_entity_poly.type
_entity_poly.pdbx_seq_one_letter_code
_entity_poly.pdbx_strand_id
1 'polypeptide(L)'
;MSAILSATGTVDIILPGWLTHAALIGLGCVVGTRFSDFGAQALARMFVVCLGAFVVGMTISVGMSALVWAVFGLPFGQVLLAFAPGGLEVMTLLAFLLNLDPAFVAAHQIARYVAMVLILPFLTSRFLGTARPPAGPGPAV
;
A
#
# COMPACT_ATOMS: atom_id res chain seq x y z
N MET A 1 -0.15 24.58 -2.72
CA MET A 1 0.62 25.41 -3.66
C MET A 1 1.93 24.75 -4.11
N SER A 2 2.65 24.01 -3.26
CA SER A 2 3.90 23.32 -3.66
C SER A 2 3.73 22.23 -4.73
N ALA A 3 2.59 21.51 -4.74
CA ALA A 3 2.32 20.47 -5.74
C ALA A 3 2.20 21.00 -7.19
N ILE A 4 1.78 22.27 -7.35
CA ILE A 4 1.59 22.89 -8.66
C ILE A 4 2.95 23.35 -9.23
N LEU A 5 3.85 23.88 -8.38
CA LEU A 5 5.18 24.32 -8.79
C LEU A 5 6.12 23.17 -9.16
N SER A 6 6.02 22.01 -8.50
CA SER A 6 6.83 20.83 -8.86
C SER A 6 6.37 20.16 -10.15
N ALA A 7 5.08 20.23 -10.48
CA ALA A 7 4.54 19.67 -11.72
C ALA A 7 4.94 20.46 -12.98
N THR A 8 5.38 21.71 -12.83
CA THR A 8 5.76 22.59 -13.97
C THR A 8 7.21 22.41 -14.42
N GLY A 9 7.98 21.52 -13.78
CA GLY A 9 9.34 21.13 -14.23
C GLY A 9 10.42 22.20 -14.09
N THR A 10 10.14 23.32 -13.42
CA THR A 10 11.11 24.41 -13.24
C THR A 10 12.03 24.22 -12.03
N VAL A 11 11.75 23.26 -11.14
CA VAL A 11 12.55 22.98 -9.95
C VAL A 11 12.65 21.47 -9.75
N ASP A 12 13.82 20.89 -10.05
CA ASP A 12 14.19 19.56 -9.58
C ASP A 12 14.31 19.62 -8.06
N ILE A 13 13.23 19.32 -7.34
CA ILE A 13 13.29 19.14 -5.89
C ILE A 13 13.91 17.77 -5.63
N ILE A 14 15.23 17.68 -5.82
CA ILE A 14 16.02 16.58 -5.30
C ILE A 14 16.02 16.78 -3.79
N LEU A 15 15.09 16.13 -3.09
CA LEU A 15 15.06 16.21 -1.63
C LEU A 15 16.43 15.75 -1.12
N PRO A 16 17.12 16.57 -0.31
CA PRO A 16 18.38 16.15 0.30
C PRO A 16 18.17 14.84 1.04
N GLY A 17 19.06 13.86 0.85
CA GLY A 17 18.85 12.51 1.39
C GLY A 17 18.50 12.51 2.88
N TRP A 18 19.15 13.35 3.69
CA TRP A 18 18.87 13.48 5.12
C TRP A 18 17.41 13.83 5.44
N LEU A 19 16.76 14.63 4.60
CA LEU A 19 15.37 15.04 4.76
C LEU A 19 14.41 13.88 4.45
N THR A 20 14.69 13.09 3.42
CA THR A 20 13.91 11.88 3.08
C THR A 20 14.00 10.84 4.18
N HIS A 21 15.21 10.59 4.71
CA HIS A 21 15.39 9.67 5.84
C HIS A 21 14.63 10.15 7.08
N ALA A 22 14.73 11.44 7.42
CA ALA A 22 13.98 12.01 8.55
C ALA A 22 12.46 11.89 8.36
N ALA A 23 11.95 12.13 7.15
CA ALA A 23 10.53 11.99 6.83
C ALA A 23 10.06 10.53 6.94
N LEU A 24 10.85 9.56 6.45
CA LEU A 24 10.54 8.14 6.55
C LEU A 24 10.58 7.65 8.01
N ILE A 25 11.56 8.11 8.80
CA ILE A 25 11.62 7.83 10.24
C ILE A 25 10.37 8.39 10.93
N GLY A 26 10.01 9.66 10.66
CA GLY A 26 8.82 10.28 11.23
C GLY A 26 7.53 9.57 10.85
N LEU A 27 7.38 9.17 9.58
CA LEU A 27 6.24 8.38 9.10
C LEU A 27 6.20 7.02 9.79
N GLY A 28 7.35 6.37 9.96
CA GLY A 28 7.50 5.14 10.74
C GLY A 28 7.07 5.31 12.19
N CYS A 29 7.46 6.40 12.86
CA CYS A 29 7.01 6.71 14.21
C CYS A 29 5.49 6.90 14.28
N VAL A 30 4.90 7.69 13.39
CA VAL A 30 3.45 7.91 13.33
C VAL A 30 2.69 6.61 13.11
N VAL A 31 3.15 5.76 12.19
CA VAL A 31 2.57 4.43 11.99
C VAL A 31 2.76 3.55 13.23
N GLY A 32 3.92 3.60 13.88
CA GLY A 32 4.23 2.85 15.10
C GLY A 32 3.34 3.24 16.28
N THR A 33 3.01 4.53 16.44
CA THR A 33 2.08 5.01 17.48
C THR A 33 0.66 4.46 17.31
N ARG A 34 0.27 3.98 16.12
CA ARG A 34 -1.03 3.29 15.94
C ARG A 34 -1.10 1.96 16.70
N PHE A 35 0.05 1.42 17.09
CA PHE A 35 0.15 0.15 17.81
C PHE A 35 0.49 0.31 19.29
N SER A 36 0.70 1.54 19.79
CA SER A 36 1.19 1.78 21.16
C SER A 36 0.23 1.31 22.26
N ASP A 37 -1.07 1.29 21.96
CA ASP A 37 -2.11 0.90 22.92
C ASP A 37 -2.41 -0.61 22.91
N PHE A 38 -1.76 -1.39 22.04
CA PHE A 38 -1.99 -2.82 21.92
C PHE A 38 -0.93 -3.62 22.66
N GLY A 39 -1.35 -4.54 23.55
CA GLY A 39 -0.42 -5.50 24.17
C GLY A 39 0.25 -6.41 23.14
N ALA A 40 1.44 -6.92 23.45
CA ALA A 40 2.24 -7.75 22.54
C ALA A 40 1.46 -8.94 21.94
N GLN A 41 0.54 -9.53 22.71
CA GLN A 41 -0.32 -10.62 22.25
C GLN A 41 -1.37 -10.17 21.23
N ALA A 42 -1.93 -8.97 21.37
CA ALA A 42 -2.87 -8.40 20.40
C ALA A 42 -2.14 -8.06 19.08
N LEU A 43 -0.93 -7.52 19.17
CA LEU A 43 -0.07 -7.27 18.01
C LEU A 43 0.24 -8.57 17.25
N ALA A 44 0.63 -9.63 17.97
CA ALA A 44 0.89 -10.94 17.36
C ALA A 44 -0.36 -11.51 16.66
N ARG A 45 -1.55 -11.36 17.28
CA ARG A 45 -2.81 -11.80 16.66
C ARG A 45 -3.13 -11.01 15.39
N MET A 46 -2.95 -9.68 15.42
CA MET A 46 -3.12 -8.84 14.23
C MET A 46 -2.15 -9.24 13.12
N PHE A 47 -0.90 -9.53 13.46
CA PHE A 47 0.09 -9.99 12.49
C PHE A 47 -0.36 -11.27 11.78
N VAL A 48 -0.91 -12.24 12.51
CA VAL A 48 -1.46 -13.47 11.91
C VAL A 48 -2.64 -13.18 10.98
N VAL A 49 -3.53 -12.26 11.36
CA VAL A 49 -4.67 -11.84 10.51
C VAL A 49 -4.17 -11.15 9.23
N CYS A 50 -3.20 -10.23 9.36
CA CYS A 50 -2.58 -9.56 8.23
C CYS A 50 -1.85 -10.53 7.30
N LEU A 51 -1.15 -11.51 7.87
CA LEU A 51 -0.50 -12.57 7.10
C LEU A 51 -1.52 -13.42 6.36
N GLY A 52 -2.64 -13.78 6.99
CA GLY A 52 -3.75 -14.48 6.33
C GLY A 52 -4.31 -13.68 5.15
N ALA A 53 -4.57 -12.39 5.35
CA ALA A 53 -5.02 -11.50 4.27
C ALA A 53 -3.99 -11.37 3.15
N PHE A 54 -2.70 -11.29 3.47
CA PHE A 54 -1.62 -11.27 2.50
C PHE A 54 -1.58 -12.57 1.69
N VAL A 55 -1.67 -13.73 2.33
CA VAL A 55 -1.67 -15.04 1.64
C VAL A 55 -2.86 -15.13 0.69
N VAL A 56 -4.06 -14.75 1.13
CA VAL A 56 -5.26 -14.73 0.26
C VAL A 56 -5.08 -13.77 -0.91
N GLY A 57 -4.58 -12.55 -0.67
CA GLY A 57 -4.30 -11.60 -1.74
C GLY A 57 -3.25 -12.11 -2.73
N MET A 58 -2.20 -12.76 -2.22
CA MET A 58 -1.12 -13.32 -3.03
C MET A 58 -1.59 -14.51 -3.87
N THR A 59 -2.42 -15.41 -3.34
CA THR A 59 -2.96 -16.53 -4.13
C THR A 59 -3.86 -16.05 -5.25
N ILE A 60 -4.71 -15.04 -4.99
CA ILE A 60 -5.53 -14.40 -6.03
C ILE A 60 -4.64 -13.74 -7.08
N SER A 61 -3.59 -13.03 -6.66
CA SER A 61 -2.62 -12.37 -7.52
C SER A 61 -1.91 -13.36 -8.45
N VAL A 62 -1.44 -14.49 -7.92
CA VAL A 62 -0.82 -15.58 -8.69
C VAL A 62 -1.82 -16.17 -9.69
N GLY A 63 -3.07 -16.40 -9.26
CA GLY A 63 -4.12 -16.93 -10.14
C GLY A 63 -4.45 -15.99 -11.31
N MET A 64 -4.64 -14.70 -11.03
CA MET A 64 -4.84 -13.68 -12.07
C MET A 64 -3.62 -13.57 -13.00
N SER A 65 -2.42 -13.63 -12.45
CA SER A 65 -1.19 -13.54 -13.24
C SER A 65 -1.03 -14.74 -14.18
N ALA A 66 -1.36 -15.94 -13.71
CA ALA A 66 -1.37 -17.14 -14.55
C ALA A 66 -2.40 -17.04 -15.69
N LEU A 67 -3.59 -16.50 -15.41
CA LEU A 67 -4.60 -16.28 -16.43
C LEU A 67 -4.13 -15.28 -17.49
N VAL A 68 -3.61 -14.12 -17.07
CA VAL A 68 -3.13 -13.08 -17.98
C VAL A 68 -1.92 -13.58 -18.78
N TRP A 69 -1.01 -14.32 -18.16
CA TRP A 69 0.09 -14.99 -18.86
C TRP A 69 -0.42 -15.93 -19.96
N ALA A 70 -1.42 -16.76 -19.65
CA ALA A 70 -1.98 -17.71 -20.61
C ALA A 70 -2.73 -17.05 -21.78
N VAL A 71 -3.42 -15.92 -21.52
CA VAL A 71 -4.24 -15.23 -22.54
C VAL A 71 -3.41 -14.28 -23.41
N PHE A 72 -2.46 -13.53 -22.81
CA PHE A 72 -1.74 -12.44 -23.48
C PHE A 72 -0.28 -12.76 -23.79
N GLY A 73 0.28 -13.87 -23.28
CA GLY A 73 1.67 -14.27 -23.53
C GLY A 73 2.73 -13.35 -22.93
N LEU A 74 2.36 -12.44 -22.03
CA LEU A 74 3.27 -11.54 -21.34
C LEU A 74 4.18 -12.31 -20.36
N PRO A 75 5.40 -11.86 -20.05
CA PRO A 75 6.27 -12.56 -19.09
C PRO A 75 5.59 -12.74 -17.73
N PHE A 76 5.54 -13.98 -17.22
CA PHE A 76 4.88 -14.28 -15.95
C PHE A 76 5.43 -13.42 -14.80
N GLY A 77 6.75 -13.19 -14.75
CA GLY A 77 7.38 -12.33 -13.75
C GLY A 77 6.88 -10.88 -13.81
N GLN A 78 6.67 -10.32 -15.00
CA GLN A 78 6.17 -8.95 -15.16
C GLN A 78 4.74 -8.80 -14.67
N VAL A 79 3.89 -9.75 -15.05
CA VAL A 79 2.49 -9.79 -14.67
C VAL A 79 2.36 -10.04 -13.16
N LEU A 80 3.12 -11.00 -12.62
CA LEU A 80 3.15 -11.29 -11.20
C LEU A 80 3.57 -10.07 -10.38
N LEU A 81 4.61 -9.35 -10.78
CA LEU A 81 5.04 -8.12 -10.08
C LEU A 81 4.01 -7.00 -10.17
N ALA A 82 3.25 -6.92 -11.26
CA ALA A 82 2.18 -5.95 -11.43
C ALA A 82 0.97 -6.24 -10.52
N PHE A 83 0.61 -7.52 -10.35
CA PHE A 83 -0.51 -7.91 -9.48
C PHE A 83 -0.09 -8.14 -8.02
N ALA A 84 1.20 -8.33 -7.72
CA ALA A 84 1.65 -8.69 -6.38
C ALA A 84 1.35 -7.56 -5.36
N PRO A 85 0.86 -7.91 -4.17
CA PRO A 85 0.82 -6.98 -3.05
C PRO A 85 2.24 -6.63 -2.60
N GLY A 86 2.54 -5.33 -2.51
CA GLY A 86 3.89 -4.83 -2.22
C GLY A 86 4.00 -3.32 -2.38
N GLY A 87 5.19 -2.77 -2.13
CA GLY A 87 5.49 -1.36 -2.33
C GLY A 87 5.70 -1.02 -3.81
N LEU A 88 5.07 0.05 -4.29
CA LEU A 88 5.17 0.52 -5.68
C LEU A 88 6.64 0.63 -6.11
N GLU A 89 7.44 1.39 -5.35
CA GLU A 89 8.84 1.67 -5.66
C GLU A 89 9.67 0.38 -5.81
N VAL A 90 9.55 -0.52 -4.83
CA VAL A 90 10.31 -1.78 -4.81
C VAL A 90 9.92 -2.68 -5.97
N MET A 91 8.63 -2.78 -6.30
CA MET A 91 8.15 -3.65 -7.39
C MET A 91 8.55 -3.10 -8.77
N THR A 92 8.50 -1.78 -8.95
CA THR A 92 8.96 -1.13 -10.19
C THR A 92 10.47 -1.26 -10.36
N LEU A 93 11.25 -1.10 -9.30
CA LEU A 93 12.69 -1.31 -9.31
C LEU A 93 13.03 -2.78 -9.57
N LEU A 94 12.31 -3.72 -8.96
CA LEU A 94 12.51 -5.15 -9.20
C LEU A 94 12.19 -5.54 -10.65
N ALA A 95 11.16 -4.97 -11.26
CA ALA A 95 10.86 -5.15 -12.68
C ALA A 95 12.01 -4.66 -13.56
N PHE A 96 12.56 -3.48 -13.27
CA PHE A 96 13.74 -2.95 -13.96
C PHE A 96 14.95 -3.88 -13.79
N LEU A 97 15.23 -4.35 -12.57
CA LEU A 97 16.34 -5.26 -12.27
C LEU A 97 16.22 -6.62 -12.97
N LEU A 98 14.99 -7.10 -13.18
CA LEU A 98 14.71 -8.36 -13.87
C LEU A 98 14.58 -8.17 -15.39
N ASN A 99 14.91 -6.99 -15.91
CA ASN A 99 14.82 -6.62 -17.32
C ASN A 99 13.41 -6.82 -17.91
N LEU A 100 12.39 -6.53 -17.09
CA LEU A 100 10.97 -6.50 -17.41
C LEU A 100 10.52 -5.06 -17.64
N ASP A 101 9.28 -4.83 -18.07
CA ASP A 101 8.74 -3.48 -18.27
C ASP A 101 8.35 -2.81 -16.93
N PRO A 102 9.13 -1.84 -16.42
CA PRO A 102 8.81 -1.15 -15.18
C PRO A 102 7.62 -0.20 -15.32
N ALA A 103 7.35 0.32 -16.52
CA ALA A 103 6.24 1.23 -16.77
C ALA A 103 4.90 0.49 -16.64
N PHE A 104 4.83 -0.73 -17.18
CA PHE A 104 3.67 -1.60 -17.00
C PHE A 104 3.37 -1.88 -15.52
N VAL A 105 4.40 -2.26 -14.74
CA VAL A 105 4.27 -2.57 -13.31
C VAL A 105 3.87 -1.32 -12.52
N ALA A 106 4.51 -0.18 -12.78
CA ALA A 106 4.19 1.09 -12.11
C ALA A 106 2.75 1.52 -12.37
N ALA A 107 2.28 1.44 -13.62
CA ALA A 107 0.90 1.80 -13.98
C ALA A 107 -0.13 0.97 -13.21
N HIS A 108 0.08 -0.35 -13.08
CA HIS A 108 -0.82 -1.23 -12.33
C HIS A 108 -0.83 -0.90 -10.83
N GLN A 109 0.35 -0.67 -10.24
CA GLN A 109 0.48 -0.34 -8.82
C GLN A 109 -0.17 1.01 -8.49
N ILE A 110 0.00 2.02 -9.36
CA ILE A 110 -0.66 3.33 -9.23
C ILE A 110 -2.17 3.18 -9.37
N ALA A 111 -2.65 2.47 -10.39
CA ALA A 111 -4.07 2.23 -10.61
C ALA A 111 -4.72 1.59 -9.37
N ARG A 112 -4.06 0.60 -8.77
CA ARG A 112 -4.51 -0.03 -7.52
C ARG A 112 -4.54 0.97 -6.36
N TYR A 113 -3.49 1.77 -6.18
CA TYR A 113 -3.42 2.76 -5.10
C TYR A 113 -4.55 3.79 -5.22
N VAL A 114 -4.76 4.35 -6.42
CA VAL A 114 -5.85 5.29 -6.71
C VAL A 114 -7.21 4.63 -6.48
N ALA A 115 -7.40 3.40 -6.97
CA ALA A 115 -8.63 2.65 -6.74
C ALA A 115 -8.89 2.44 -5.24
N MET A 116 -7.89 2.05 -4.45
CA MET A 116 -8.03 1.92 -2.99
C MET A 116 -8.42 3.25 -2.34
N VAL A 117 -7.75 4.35 -2.67
CA VAL A 117 -8.05 5.68 -2.08
C VAL A 117 -9.48 6.12 -2.38
N LEU A 118 -10.00 5.84 -3.57
CA LEU A 118 -11.35 6.24 -3.98
C LEU A 118 -12.43 5.28 -3.49
N ILE A 119 -12.20 3.97 -3.57
CA ILE A 119 -13.20 2.94 -3.32
C ILE A 119 -13.30 2.59 -1.83
N LEU A 120 -12.18 2.55 -1.10
CA LEU A 120 -12.16 2.16 0.31
C LEU A 120 -13.05 3.03 1.22
N PRO A 121 -13.06 4.38 1.13
CA PRO A 121 -13.98 5.20 1.94
C PRO A 121 -15.45 4.94 1.58
N PHE A 122 -15.75 4.67 0.31
CA PHE A 122 -17.10 4.34 -0.14
C PHE A 122 -17.56 2.98 0.38
N LEU A 123 -16.71 1.95 0.28
CA LEU A 123 -16.99 0.61 0.81
C LEU A 123 -17.15 0.63 2.34
N THR A 124 -16.25 1.30 3.05
CA THR A 124 -16.32 1.35 4.53
C THR A 124 -17.54 2.13 5.02
N SER A 125 -17.93 3.22 4.36
CA SER A 125 -19.16 3.93 4.72
C SER A 125 -20.42 3.10 4.44
N ARG A 126 -20.45 2.32 3.36
CA ARG A 126 -21.63 1.52 2.97
C ARG A 126 -21.79 0.20 3.70
N PHE A 127 -20.68 -0.46 4.07
CA PHE A 127 -20.69 -1.81 4.64
C PHE A 127 -20.31 -1.88 6.12
N LEU A 128 -19.42 -0.98 6.60
CA LEU A 128 -18.86 -1.10 7.96
C LEU A 128 -19.49 -0.16 9.00
N GLY A 129 -20.34 0.80 8.60
CA GLY A 129 -21.16 1.64 9.49
C GLY A 129 -20.37 2.31 10.62
N THR A 130 -20.00 3.59 10.44
CA THR A 130 -19.31 4.49 11.40
C THR A 130 -18.97 3.84 12.75
N ALA A 131 -17.70 3.48 12.96
CA ALA A 131 -17.23 2.93 14.22
C ALA A 131 -17.83 3.71 15.41
N ARG A 132 -18.61 3.04 16.26
CA ARG A 132 -19.21 3.68 17.44
C ARG A 132 -18.09 4.30 18.27
N PRO A 133 -18.17 5.59 18.64
CA PRO A 133 -17.23 6.19 19.56
C PRO A 133 -17.19 5.35 20.85
N PRO A 134 -16.00 5.10 21.45
CA PRO A 134 -15.92 4.44 22.74
C PRO A 134 -16.79 5.21 23.74
N ALA A 135 -17.62 4.48 24.49
CA ALA A 135 -18.46 5.07 25.52
C ALA A 135 -17.57 5.86 26.48
N GLY A 136 -17.80 7.18 26.59
CA GLY A 136 -17.11 8.03 27.55
C GLY A 136 -17.33 7.50 28.98
N PRO A 137 -16.42 7.83 29.92
CA PRO A 137 -16.55 7.36 31.29
C PRO A 137 -17.92 7.75 31.85
N GLY A 138 -18.67 6.75 32.35
CA GLY A 138 -19.97 6.95 32.96
C GLY A 138 -19.87 7.98 34.10
N PRO A 139 -20.95 8.75 34.35
CA PRO A 139 -20.92 9.80 35.35
C PRO A 139 -20.52 9.21 36.70
N ALA A 140 -19.45 9.75 37.28
CA ALA A 140 -19.07 9.49 38.64
C ALA A 140 -20.13 10.12 39.56
N VAL A 141 -21.13 9.34 39.95
CA VAL A 141 -22.07 9.68 41.04
C VAL A 141 -22.45 8.41 41.78
#